data_AF-A0A8X7S2E6-F1
#
_entry.id   AF-A0A8X7S2E6-F1
#
_cell.length_a   1.000
_cell.length_b   1.000
_cell.length_c   1.000
_cell.angle_alpha   90.00
_cell.angle_beta   90.00
_cell.angle_gamma   90.00
#
_symmetry.space_group_name_H-M   'P 1'
#
loop_
_entity.id
_entity.type
_entity.pdbx_description
1 polymer ?
#
loop_
_entity_poly.entity_id
_entity_poly.type
_entity_poly.pdbx_seq_one_letter_code
_entity_poly.pdbx_strand_id
1 'polypeptide(L)'
;MDSPTSPAQNPSSVHAHSIISSLLTFPDSSPLSIVSCFHRELEQALASASDDASVQERLVDRTLQLVSILLESTKRSFRKRATAHNSSSWFLPPELTVKVFSMVDTKSLMRAAACCTMFNKCAMDRFAYAHVDLTTATSQVDIKVVCNLIHRAGKELRSLKLGSLARPYPSDFNPSLVNGPFLSTLSRNPDFIGSRLKSLGLYNIRGMDRSTSFDVLSVCSNLTDLRIVGLNDPFMHLFKILTEKCRLIEHLCIETSQLLSIINTVKGSDLIKFVTNSPNLTSLRLIRFRLTDKVARLLAQSSRTLEYLNLSRSSTINGRFLRDVRNSCKESPLKTLIVRNCLKLQEKEVLELCNSIIKGNFKSIRHIDVSNNRGLVSDDGKRSYKPKFPLEKLKEERSDVTLVADFPSPWSVKHYPVCHEEDDEELRKIEMMEDDASSSDEESSEDDLG
;
A
#
# COMPACT_ATOMS: atom_id res chain seq x y z
N MET A 1 16.38 -62.98 -6.05
CA MET A 1 17.53 -62.64 -5.17
C MET A 1 18.58 -62.07 -6.08
N ASP A 2 18.76 -60.75 -6.07
CA ASP A 2 19.92 -60.10 -6.68
C ASP A 2 20.37 -59.01 -5.71
N SER A 3 21.53 -59.25 -5.09
CA SER A 3 22.20 -58.32 -4.19
C SER A 3 22.74 -57.14 -4.99
N PRO A 4 22.62 -55.90 -4.52
CA PRO A 4 23.25 -54.77 -5.19
C PRO A 4 24.76 -54.79 -4.90
N THR A 5 25.54 -54.91 -5.97
CA THR A 5 27.00 -54.84 -5.99
C THR A 5 27.48 -53.50 -5.42
N SER A 6 28.20 -53.53 -4.30
CA SER A 6 28.83 -52.36 -3.70
C SER A 6 29.84 -51.73 -4.67
N PRO A 7 29.81 -50.41 -4.93
CA PRO A 7 30.86 -49.76 -5.69
C PRO A 7 32.15 -49.80 -4.87
N ALA A 8 33.24 -50.28 -5.49
CA ALA A 8 34.56 -50.33 -4.89
C ALA A 8 34.95 -48.94 -4.35
N GLN A 9 35.05 -48.82 -3.02
CA GLN A 9 35.45 -47.58 -2.36
C GLN A 9 36.94 -47.33 -2.59
N ASN A 10 37.27 -46.14 -3.05
CA ASN A 10 38.65 -45.69 -3.28
C ASN A 10 39.46 -45.82 -1.97
N PRO A 11 40.66 -46.43 -1.94
CA PRO A 11 41.43 -46.65 -0.71
C PRO A 11 41.80 -45.35 0.04
N SER A 12 41.94 -44.24 -0.70
CA SER A 12 42.13 -42.89 -0.12
C SER A 12 40.90 -42.40 0.67
N SER A 13 39.69 -42.81 0.28
CA SER A 13 38.45 -42.48 0.98
C SER A 13 38.33 -43.25 2.31
N VAL A 14 38.73 -44.52 2.33
CA VAL A 14 38.70 -45.36 3.53
C VAL A 14 39.64 -44.81 4.61
N HIS A 15 40.85 -44.39 4.21
CA HIS A 15 41.82 -43.81 5.14
C HIS A 15 41.33 -42.48 5.75
N ALA A 16 40.75 -41.61 4.91
CA ALA A 16 40.15 -40.36 5.37
C ALA A 16 39.01 -40.59 6.38
N HIS A 17 38.15 -41.59 6.15
CA HIS A 17 37.10 -41.97 7.08
C HIS A 17 37.63 -42.39 8.45
N SER A 18 38.71 -43.17 8.48
CA SER A 18 39.34 -43.62 9.73
C SER A 18 39.92 -42.45 10.54
N ILE A 19 40.58 -41.50 9.88
CA ILE A 19 41.16 -40.31 10.53
C ILE A 19 40.04 -39.44 11.14
N ILE A 20 38.98 -39.19 10.36
CA ILE A 20 37.84 -38.39 10.83
C ILE A 20 37.13 -39.09 12.00
N SER A 21 36.93 -40.41 11.93
CA SER A 21 36.32 -41.17 13.02
C SER A 21 37.15 -41.10 14.31
N SER A 22 38.48 -41.14 14.20
CA SER A 22 39.39 -41.02 15.34
C SER A 22 39.34 -39.63 15.97
N LEU A 23 39.24 -38.59 15.13
CA LEU A 23 39.06 -37.21 15.60
C LEU A 23 37.72 -36.98 16.32
N LEU A 24 36.64 -37.62 15.86
CA LEU A 24 35.31 -37.49 16.48
C LEU A 24 35.14 -38.31 17.77
N THR A 25 35.93 -39.36 17.94
CA THR A 25 35.93 -40.24 19.13
C THR A 25 36.98 -39.83 20.15
N PHE A 26 37.68 -38.71 19.90
CA PHE A 26 38.69 -38.20 20.79
C PHE A 26 38.06 -37.86 22.15
N PRO A 27 38.62 -38.33 23.27
CA PRO A 27 38.07 -38.06 24.61
C PRO A 27 38.09 -36.55 24.90
N ASP A 28 37.16 -36.09 25.75
CA ASP A 28 37.02 -34.70 26.21
C ASP A 28 38.33 -34.21 26.87
N SER A 29 39.26 -33.78 26.03
CA SER A 29 40.57 -33.27 26.40
C SER A 29 40.58 -31.76 26.17
N SER A 30 41.37 -31.04 26.97
CA SER A 30 41.42 -29.58 26.90
C SER A 30 41.71 -29.13 25.47
N PRO A 31 40.93 -28.18 24.90
CA PRO A 31 41.11 -27.69 23.53
C PRO A 31 42.55 -27.24 23.22
N LEU A 32 43.27 -26.79 24.25
CA LEU A 32 44.66 -26.32 24.15
C LEU A 32 45.66 -27.45 23.84
N SER A 33 45.42 -28.66 24.34
CA SER A 33 46.30 -29.81 24.08
C SER A 33 46.20 -30.25 22.62
N ILE A 34 45.00 -30.24 22.05
CA ILE A 34 44.75 -30.64 20.66
C ILE A 34 45.38 -29.62 19.70
N VAL A 35 45.27 -28.32 19.99
CA VAL A 35 45.89 -27.25 19.19
C VAL A 35 47.41 -27.42 19.11
N SER A 36 48.08 -27.72 20.23
CA SER A 36 49.53 -27.95 20.23
C SER A 36 49.96 -29.17 19.41
N CYS A 37 49.14 -30.23 19.40
CA CYS A 37 49.40 -31.42 18.58
C CYS A 37 49.22 -31.10 17.09
N PHE A 38 48.12 -30.46 16.71
CA PHE A 38 47.90 -30.06 15.31
C PHE A 38 49.00 -29.13 14.79
N HIS A 39 49.43 -28.15 15.60
CA HIS A 39 50.50 -27.25 15.22
C HIS A 39 51.81 -28.01 15.01
N ARG A 40 52.19 -28.89 15.94
CA ARG A 40 53.41 -29.70 15.83
C ARG A 40 53.41 -30.62 14.61
N GLU A 41 52.30 -31.30 14.33
CA GLU A 41 52.18 -32.19 13.16
C GLU A 41 52.21 -31.41 11.83
N LEU A 42 51.63 -30.21 11.79
CA LEU A 42 51.69 -29.34 10.61
C LEU A 42 53.12 -28.83 10.37
N GLU A 43 53.81 -28.36 11.42
CA GLU A 43 55.22 -27.95 11.34
C GLU A 43 56.11 -29.13 10.91
N GLN A 44 55.87 -30.33 11.43
CA GLN A 44 56.60 -31.53 11.04
C GLN A 44 56.32 -31.90 9.57
N ALA A 45 55.07 -31.79 9.11
CA ALA A 45 54.71 -32.01 7.71
C ALA A 45 55.38 -30.99 6.78
N LEU A 46 55.44 -29.71 7.17
CA LEU A 46 56.12 -28.64 6.45
C LEU A 46 57.64 -28.87 6.40
N ALA A 47 58.25 -29.27 7.51
CA ALA A 47 59.67 -29.60 7.59
C ALA A 47 60.04 -30.86 6.81
N SER A 48 59.10 -31.80 6.65
CA SER A 48 59.29 -33.02 5.84
C SER A 48 59.01 -32.82 4.34
N ALA A 49 58.32 -31.74 3.98
CA ALA A 49 58.12 -31.34 2.61
C ALA A 49 59.38 -30.61 2.11
N SER A 50 59.83 -30.96 0.91
CA SER A 50 60.96 -30.37 0.17
C SER A 50 61.26 -28.90 0.52
N ASP A 51 62.54 -28.47 0.48
CA ASP A 51 63.01 -27.08 0.68
C ASP A 51 62.44 -26.05 -0.32
N ASP A 52 61.49 -26.45 -1.17
CA ASP A 52 60.80 -25.60 -2.13
C ASP A 52 59.60 -24.91 -1.44
N ALA A 53 59.72 -23.60 -1.25
CA ALA A 53 58.69 -22.75 -0.66
C ALA A 53 57.32 -22.90 -1.34
N SER A 54 57.27 -23.18 -2.65
CA SER A 54 56.01 -23.34 -3.39
C SER A 54 55.26 -24.63 -3.05
N VAL A 55 55.96 -25.67 -2.56
CA VAL A 55 55.37 -26.94 -2.12
C VAL A 55 54.81 -26.79 -0.71
N GLN A 56 55.53 -26.08 0.16
CA GLN A 56 55.10 -25.77 1.52
C GLN A 56 53.84 -24.89 1.51
N GLU A 57 53.78 -23.85 0.66
CA GLU A 57 52.60 -22.99 0.50
C GLU A 57 51.35 -23.78 0.07
N ARG A 58 51.49 -24.68 -0.91
CA ARG A 58 50.39 -25.57 -1.33
C ARG A 58 49.91 -26.50 -0.21
N LEU A 59 50.80 -26.93 0.68
CA LEU A 59 50.45 -27.79 1.81
C LEU A 59 49.66 -27.02 2.88
N VAL A 60 50.02 -25.77 3.14
CA VAL A 60 49.26 -24.86 4.02
C VAL A 60 47.87 -24.59 3.44
N ASP A 61 47.79 -24.21 2.17
CA ASP A 61 46.51 -23.94 1.49
C ASP A 61 45.59 -25.15 1.50
N ARG A 62 46.13 -26.34 1.22
CA ARG A 62 45.38 -27.60 1.29
C ARG A 62 44.89 -27.88 2.71
N THR A 63 45.70 -27.61 3.72
CA THR A 63 45.31 -27.77 5.14
C THR A 63 44.18 -26.81 5.50
N LEU A 64 44.28 -25.53 5.11
CA LEU A 64 43.23 -24.54 5.31
C LEU A 64 41.92 -24.95 4.64
N GLN A 65 41.97 -25.46 3.41
CA GLN A 65 40.80 -25.97 2.71
C GLN A 65 40.15 -27.15 3.47
N LEU A 66 40.94 -28.12 3.92
CA LEU A 66 40.42 -29.28 4.67
C LEU A 66 39.77 -28.88 6.00
N VAL A 67 40.40 -27.98 6.76
CA VAL A 67 39.84 -27.45 8.01
C VAL A 67 38.53 -26.69 7.75
N SER A 68 38.48 -25.88 6.69
CA SER A 68 37.28 -25.14 6.29
C SER A 68 36.12 -26.08 5.95
N ILE A 69 36.38 -27.15 5.21
CA ILE A 69 35.37 -28.18 4.87
C ILE A 69 34.85 -28.89 6.13
N LEU A 70 35.74 -29.24 7.06
CA LEU A 70 35.36 -29.88 8.33
C LEU A 70 34.51 -28.95 9.20
N LEU A 71 34.88 -27.68 9.29
CA LEU A 71 34.13 -26.65 10.01
C LEU A 71 32.73 -26.47 9.43
N GLU A 72 32.60 -26.30 8.12
CA GLU A 72 31.29 -26.15 7.47
C GLU A 72 30.44 -27.42 7.59
N SER A 73 31.05 -28.61 7.52
CA SER A 73 30.37 -29.89 7.76
C SER A 73 29.83 -30.00 9.18
N THR A 74 30.62 -29.60 10.17
CA THR A 74 30.23 -29.59 11.58
C THR A 74 29.10 -28.57 11.83
N LYS A 75 29.23 -27.34 11.33
CA LYS A 75 28.16 -26.32 11.39
C LYS A 75 26.87 -26.81 10.70
N ARG A 76 26.98 -27.53 9.58
CA ARG A 76 25.81 -28.10 8.88
C ARG A 76 25.13 -29.18 9.73
N SER A 77 25.90 -30.03 10.40
CA SER A 77 25.38 -31.04 11.33
C SER A 77 24.66 -30.41 12.52
N PHE A 78 25.28 -29.40 13.15
CA PHE A 78 24.66 -28.62 14.23
C PHE A 78 23.33 -28.00 13.79
N ARG A 79 23.31 -27.32 12.63
CA ARG A 79 22.08 -26.73 12.05
C ARG A 79 20.99 -27.78 11.81
N LYS A 80 21.33 -28.98 11.33
CA LYS A 80 20.38 -30.10 11.16
C LYS A 80 19.79 -30.54 12.50
N ARG A 81 20.61 -30.71 13.54
CA ARG A 81 20.16 -31.08 14.90
C ARG A 81 19.24 -30.02 15.50
N ALA A 82 19.62 -28.74 15.42
CA ALA A 82 18.78 -27.63 15.87
C ALA A 82 17.44 -27.58 15.13
N THR A 83 17.44 -27.86 13.82
CA THR A 83 16.19 -27.96 13.03
C THR A 83 15.27 -29.04 13.59
N ALA A 84 15.79 -30.24 13.85
CA ALA A 84 15.00 -31.36 14.39
C ALA A 84 14.48 -31.09 15.81
N HIS A 85 15.29 -30.46 16.67
CA HIS A 85 14.87 -30.02 17.99
C HIS A 85 13.75 -28.98 17.90
N ASN A 86 13.89 -27.98 17.04
CA ASN A 86 12.86 -26.96 16.87
C ASN A 86 11.56 -27.55 16.30
N SER A 87 11.65 -28.48 15.35
CA SER A 87 10.47 -29.18 14.82
C SER A 87 9.76 -30.06 15.86
N SER A 88 10.48 -30.62 16.83
CA SER A 88 9.88 -31.45 17.90
C SER A 88 9.36 -30.62 19.07
N SER A 89 9.98 -29.48 19.35
CA SER A 89 9.57 -28.56 20.43
C SER A 89 8.44 -27.62 20.01
N TRP A 90 8.29 -27.38 18.71
CA TRP A 90 7.25 -26.51 18.18
C TRP A 90 5.90 -27.25 18.14
N PHE A 91 4.93 -26.71 18.86
CA PHE A 91 3.64 -27.37 19.09
C PHE A 91 2.70 -27.34 17.86
N LEU A 92 2.93 -26.46 16.89
CA LEU A 92 2.09 -26.36 15.70
C LEU A 92 2.63 -27.21 14.54
N PRO A 93 1.76 -27.99 13.87
CA PRO A 93 2.07 -28.54 12.56
C PRO A 93 2.51 -27.46 11.55
N PRO A 94 3.28 -27.83 10.50
CA PRO A 94 3.69 -26.89 9.46
C PRO A 94 2.53 -26.12 8.83
N GLU A 95 1.40 -26.77 8.59
CA GLU A 95 0.22 -26.17 7.94
C GLU A 95 -0.39 -25.06 8.80
N LEU A 96 -0.49 -25.29 10.12
CA LEU A 96 -0.98 -24.29 11.06
C LEU A 96 0.03 -23.16 11.23
N THR A 97 1.33 -23.48 11.21
CA THR A 97 2.40 -22.47 11.26
C THR A 97 2.35 -21.55 10.03
N VAL A 98 2.17 -22.11 8.82
CA VAL A 98 1.97 -21.35 7.58
C VAL A 98 0.72 -20.47 7.66
N LYS A 99 -0.38 -21.00 8.21
CA LYS A 99 -1.61 -20.21 8.41
C LYS A 99 -1.37 -19.04 9.35
N VAL A 100 -0.70 -19.24 10.49
CA VAL A 100 -0.29 -18.14 11.38
C VAL A 100 0.58 -17.13 10.65
N PHE A 101 1.55 -17.59 9.85
CA PHE A 101 2.42 -16.73 9.06
C PHE A 101 1.68 -15.91 7.99
N SER A 102 0.58 -16.42 7.44
CA SER A 102 -0.28 -15.66 6.52
C SER A 102 -1.07 -14.53 7.19
N MET A 103 -1.17 -14.55 8.53
CA MET A 103 -1.92 -13.57 9.32
C MET A 103 -1.04 -12.48 9.95
N VAL A 104 0.29 -12.63 9.92
CA VAL A 104 1.21 -11.61 10.43
C VAL A 104 1.61 -10.65 9.32
N ASP A 105 2.06 -9.44 9.69
CA ASP A 105 2.55 -8.46 8.73
C ASP A 105 3.85 -8.93 8.05
N THR A 106 4.14 -8.39 6.87
CA THR A 106 5.31 -8.77 6.06
C THR A 106 6.62 -8.65 6.83
N LYS A 107 6.79 -7.65 7.69
CA LYS A 107 8.02 -7.45 8.47
C LYS A 107 8.17 -8.53 9.54
N SER A 108 7.09 -8.86 10.23
CA SER A 108 7.06 -9.97 11.20
C SER A 108 7.28 -11.33 10.53
N LEU A 109 6.72 -11.56 9.35
CA LEU A 109 6.98 -12.76 8.55
C LEU A 109 8.46 -12.92 8.22
N MET A 110 9.10 -11.85 7.73
CA MET A 110 10.53 -11.87 7.38
C MET A 110 11.42 -12.10 8.61
N ARG A 111 11.04 -11.56 9.77
CA ARG A 111 11.73 -11.85 11.04
C ARG A 111 11.57 -13.30 11.45
N ALA A 112 10.35 -13.85 11.42
CA ALA A 112 10.10 -15.26 11.72
C ALA A 112 10.91 -16.18 10.79
N ALA A 113 10.95 -15.86 9.49
CA ALA A 113 11.74 -16.60 8.50
C ALA A 113 13.26 -16.60 8.79
N ALA A 114 13.77 -15.59 9.51
CA ALA A 114 15.18 -15.48 9.88
C ALA A 114 15.51 -16.18 11.21
N CYS A 115 14.52 -16.51 12.05
CA CYS A 115 14.77 -17.09 13.38
C CYS A 115 15.36 -18.50 13.33
N CYS A 116 14.83 -19.37 12.48
CA CYS A 116 15.35 -20.73 12.30
C CYS A 116 14.95 -21.33 10.95
N THR A 117 15.61 -22.42 10.58
CA THR A 117 15.36 -23.17 9.33
C THR A 117 13.94 -23.73 9.21
N MET A 118 13.31 -24.12 10.33
CA MET A 118 11.94 -24.65 10.34
C MET A 118 10.94 -23.55 9.99
N PHE A 119 11.05 -22.39 10.66
CA PHE A 119 10.25 -21.22 10.30
C PHE A 119 10.57 -20.70 8.91
N ASN A 120 11.84 -20.72 8.49
CA ASN A 120 12.20 -20.35 7.13
C ASN A 120 11.43 -21.21 6.11
N LYS A 121 11.38 -22.54 6.29
CA LYS A 121 10.62 -23.44 5.42
C LYS A 121 9.13 -23.10 5.38
N CYS A 122 8.49 -22.90 6.54
CA CYS A 122 7.08 -22.53 6.60
C CYS A 122 6.83 -21.15 5.97
N ALA A 123 7.72 -20.18 6.23
CA ALA A 123 7.63 -18.84 5.67
C ALA A 123 7.98 -18.77 4.18
N MET A 124 8.49 -19.84 3.56
CA MET A 124 8.65 -19.91 2.10
C MET A 124 7.41 -20.44 1.38
N ASP A 125 6.38 -20.89 2.13
CA ASP A 125 5.10 -21.28 1.55
C ASP A 125 4.40 -20.10 0.88
N ARG A 126 3.78 -20.34 -0.27
CA ARG A 126 3.10 -19.29 -1.06
C ARG A 126 1.95 -18.64 -0.32
N PHE A 127 1.23 -19.42 0.50
CA PHE A 127 0.08 -18.97 1.27
C PHE A 127 0.46 -17.94 2.33
N ALA A 128 1.70 -17.99 2.86
CA ALA A 128 2.20 -16.98 3.78
C ALA A 128 2.27 -15.57 3.16
N TYR A 129 2.23 -15.47 1.83
CA TYR A 129 2.27 -14.21 1.09
C TYR A 129 0.93 -13.87 0.42
N ALA A 130 -0.18 -14.44 0.90
CA ALA A 130 -1.51 -14.09 0.39
C ALA A 130 -1.83 -12.60 0.57
N HIS A 131 -1.29 -11.99 1.62
CA HIS A 131 -1.46 -10.57 1.95
C HIS A 131 -0.09 -9.90 2.07
N VAL A 132 0.29 -9.12 1.08
CA VAL A 132 1.57 -8.40 1.06
C VAL A 132 1.32 -6.92 1.29
N ASP A 133 1.80 -6.41 2.42
CA ASP A 133 1.81 -4.98 2.73
C ASP A 133 3.25 -4.50 2.88
N LEU A 134 3.65 -3.60 1.99
CA LEU A 134 4.98 -2.98 1.99
C LEU A 134 4.92 -1.47 2.29
N THR A 135 3.76 -0.97 2.71
CA THR A 135 3.55 0.46 2.97
C THR A 135 4.19 0.95 4.27
N THR A 136 4.46 0.03 5.20
CA THR A 136 5.13 0.30 6.48
C THR A 136 6.64 0.11 6.42
N ALA A 137 7.20 -0.12 5.22
CA ALA A 137 8.64 -0.26 5.07
C ALA A 137 9.33 1.07 5.39
N THR A 138 10.24 1.05 6.37
CA THR A 138 10.96 2.23 6.87
C THR A 138 12.06 2.73 5.94
N SER A 139 12.38 1.96 4.90
CA SER A 139 13.40 2.24 3.91
C SER A 139 12.88 1.90 2.51
N GLN A 140 13.53 2.44 1.49
CA GLN A 140 13.19 2.17 0.09
C GLN A 140 13.11 0.66 -0.17
N VAL A 141 11.99 0.20 -0.73
CA VAL A 141 11.79 -1.20 -1.09
C VAL A 141 12.23 -1.37 -2.54
N ASP A 142 13.32 -2.11 -2.74
CA ASP A 142 13.79 -2.44 -4.08
C ASP A 142 12.68 -3.16 -4.87
N ILE A 143 12.46 -2.76 -6.12
CA ILE A 143 11.53 -3.41 -7.05
C ILE A 143 11.79 -4.92 -7.13
N LYS A 144 13.03 -5.37 -6.99
CA LYS A 144 13.38 -6.80 -6.93
C LYS A 144 12.71 -7.50 -5.76
N VAL A 145 12.61 -6.85 -4.60
CA VAL A 145 11.93 -7.40 -3.42
C VAL A 145 10.44 -7.53 -3.70
N VAL A 146 9.82 -6.50 -4.27
CA VAL A 146 8.40 -6.51 -4.65
C VAL A 146 8.12 -7.66 -5.63
N CYS A 147 8.91 -7.76 -6.70
CA CYS A 147 8.80 -8.83 -7.69
C CYS A 147 9.00 -10.23 -7.08
N ASN A 148 9.97 -10.38 -6.18
CA ASN A 148 10.24 -11.65 -5.50
C ASN A 148 9.07 -12.07 -4.60
N LEU A 149 8.46 -11.12 -3.86
CA LEU A 149 7.30 -11.40 -3.00
C LEU A 149 6.07 -11.77 -3.82
N ILE A 150 5.82 -11.03 -4.91
CA ILE A 150 4.73 -11.34 -5.85
C ILE A 150 4.93 -12.72 -6.49
N HIS A 151 6.15 -13.01 -6.97
CA HIS A 151 6.47 -14.30 -7.55
C HIS A 151 6.33 -15.44 -6.53
N ARG A 152 6.75 -15.21 -5.29
CA ARG A 152 6.60 -16.17 -4.20
C ARG A 152 5.13 -16.44 -3.86
N ALA A 153 4.30 -15.40 -3.81
CA ALA A 153 2.86 -15.55 -3.60
C ALA A 153 2.18 -16.30 -4.76
N GLY A 154 2.57 -15.99 -6.00
CA GLY A 154 1.98 -16.55 -7.22
C GLY A 154 0.45 -16.48 -7.19
N LYS A 155 -0.20 -17.62 -7.43
CA LYS A 155 -1.66 -17.76 -7.41
C LYS A 155 -2.32 -17.57 -6.04
N GLU A 156 -1.54 -17.49 -4.96
CA GLU A 156 -2.08 -17.29 -3.61
C GLU A 156 -2.20 -15.82 -3.21
N LEU A 157 -1.71 -14.88 -4.03
CA LEU A 157 -1.89 -13.45 -3.77
C LEU A 157 -3.38 -13.05 -3.75
N ARG A 158 -3.81 -12.39 -2.68
CA ARG A 158 -5.18 -11.88 -2.46
C ARG A 158 -5.21 -10.38 -2.19
N SER A 159 -4.19 -9.85 -1.51
CA SER A 159 -4.07 -8.43 -1.22
C SER A 159 -2.64 -7.95 -1.45
N LEU A 160 -2.50 -6.80 -2.10
CA LEU A 160 -1.22 -6.17 -2.37
C LEU A 160 -1.30 -4.67 -2.06
N LYS A 161 -0.44 -4.19 -1.17
CA LYS A 161 -0.30 -2.77 -0.85
C LYS A 161 1.15 -2.32 -1.04
N LEU A 162 1.34 -1.29 -1.87
CA LEU A 162 2.65 -0.82 -2.31
C LEU A 162 2.76 0.69 -2.24
N GLY A 163 3.98 1.18 -2.01
CA GLY A 163 4.31 2.59 -2.00
C GLY A 163 4.35 3.21 -0.61
N SER A 164 4.43 4.54 -0.55
CA SER A 164 4.66 5.29 0.69
C SER A 164 3.38 5.85 1.28
N LEU A 165 3.14 5.64 2.58
CA LEU A 165 2.13 6.41 3.31
C LEU A 165 2.60 7.84 3.62
N ALA A 166 3.91 8.05 3.75
CA ALA A 166 4.47 9.38 3.94
C ALA A 166 4.43 10.15 2.62
N ARG A 167 3.86 11.36 2.65
CA ARG A 167 3.83 12.28 1.52
C ARG A 167 5.25 12.84 1.31
N PRO A 168 5.83 12.80 0.09
CA PRO A 168 7.13 13.40 -0.18
C PRO A 168 7.04 14.92 0.02
N TYR A 169 7.92 15.50 0.85
CA TYR A 169 8.11 16.96 0.88
C TYR A 169 8.54 17.46 -0.51
N PRO A 170 8.08 18.62 -0.99
CA PRO A 170 8.50 19.20 -2.27
C PRO A 170 10.02 19.44 -2.37
N SER A 171 10.71 19.64 -1.23
CA SER A 171 12.16 19.84 -1.15
C SER A 171 12.94 18.53 -1.00
N ASP A 172 12.31 17.45 -0.54
CA ASP A 172 12.90 16.12 -0.48
C ASP A 172 12.64 15.40 -1.80
N PHE A 173 13.36 15.80 -2.84
CA PHE A 173 13.35 15.16 -4.16
C PHE A 173 13.88 13.71 -4.17
N ASN A 174 13.87 13.00 -3.03
CA ASN A 174 14.19 11.58 -2.98
C ASN A 174 13.46 10.80 -1.87
N PRO A 175 12.25 10.30 -2.15
CA PRO A 175 11.80 9.05 -1.55
C PRO A 175 11.30 8.09 -2.65
N SER A 176 12.22 7.41 -3.33
CA SER A 176 11.88 6.32 -4.26
C SER A 176 11.47 5.08 -3.47
N LEU A 177 10.16 4.88 -3.27
CA LEU A 177 9.66 3.64 -2.64
C LEU A 177 9.34 2.53 -3.65
N VAL A 178 8.95 2.85 -4.90
CA VAL A 178 8.99 1.92 -6.05
C VAL A 178 9.04 2.75 -7.35
N ASN A 179 10.22 2.94 -7.95
CA ASN A 179 10.32 3.43 -9.33
C ASN A 179 10.29 2.21 -10.25
N GLY A 180 9.21 2.03 -11.01
CA GLY A 180 9.24 1.09 -12.13
C GLY A 180 7.89 0.46 -12.48
N PRO A 181 7.85 -0.29 -13.60
CA PRO A 181 6.62 -0.87 -14.12
C PRO A 181 6.30 -2.18 -13.39
N PHE A 182 6.28 -2.19 -12.05
CA PHE A 182 5.98 -3.41 -11.27
C PHE A 182 4.56 -3.93 -11.55
N LEU A 183 3.62 -3.04 -11.89
CA LEU A 183 2.29 -3.44 -12.36
C LEU A 183 2.36 -4.20 -13.69
N SER A 184 3.30 -3.86 -14.57
CA SER A 184 3.54 -4.66 -15.79
C SER A 184 4.12 -6.04 -15.46
N THR A 185 4.90 -6.15 -14.38
CA THR A 185 5.44 -7.43 -13.90
C THR A 185 4.34 -8.33 -13.38
N LEU A 186 3.30 -7.78 -12.72
CA LEU A 186 2.10 -8.53 -12.35
C LEU A 186 1.46 -9.15 -13.59
N SER A 187 1.21 -8.34 -14.63
CA SER A 187 0.60 -8.80 -15.88
C SER A 187 1.43 -9.85 -16.63
N ARG A 188 2.76 -9.85 -16.45
CA ARG A 188 3.72 -10.73 -17.14
C ARG A 188 4.07 -11.98 -16.35
N ASN A 189 3.62 -12.12 -15.11
CA ASN A 189 3.96 -13.27 -14.28
C ASN A 189 3.00 -14.44 -14.56
N PRO A 190 3.46 -15.58 -15.10
CA PRO A 190 2.60 -16.70 -15.47
C PRO A 190 1.91 -17.36 -14.26
N ASP A 191 2.52 -17.26 -13.07
CA ASP A 191 1.95 -17.80 -11.83
C ASP A 191 0.95 -16.85 -11.18
N PHE A 192 0.88 -15.59 -11.62
CA PHE A 192 -0.07 -14.61 -11.09
C PHE A 192 -1.43 -14.78 -11.75
N ILE A 193 -2.43 -15.09 -10.93
CA ILE A 193 -3.83 -15.18 -11.36
C ILE A 193 -4.53 -13.91 -10.89
N GLY A 194 -4.59 -12.89 -11.75
CA GLY A 194 -5.18 -11.58 -11.41
C GLY A 194 -6.61 -11.66 -10.87
N SER A 195 -7.41 -12.61 -11.34
CA SER A 195 -8.77 -12.85 -10.85
C SER A 195 -8.85 -13.36 -9.40
N ARG A 196 -7.72 -13.66 -8.74
CA ARG A 196 -7.69 -13.98 -7.31
C ARG A 196 -7.39 -12.77 -6.44
N LEU A 197 -6.89 -11.67 -7.01
CA LEU A 197 -6.61 -10.45 -6.28
C LEU A 197 -7.94 -9.78 -5.89
N LYS A 198 -8.13 -9.57 -4.58
CA LYS A 198 -9.32 -8.94 -4.00
C LYS A 198 -9.06 -7.49 -3.60
N SER A 199 -7.84 -7.18 -3.16
CA SER A 199 -7.50 -5.85 -2.66
C SER A 199 -6.18 -5.34 -3.25
N LEU A 200 -6.19 -4.11 -3.76
CA LEU A 200 -5.03 -3.42 -4.31
C LEU A 200 -4.92 -2.01 -3.73
N GLY A 201 -3.79 -1.70 -3.10
CA GLY A 201 -3.47 -0.39 -2.55
C GLY A 201 -2.19 0.16 -3.15
N LEU A 202 -2.25 1.33 -3.77
CA LEU A 202 -1.12 1.98 -4.42
C LEU A 202 -0.98 3.39 -3.83
N TYR A 203 0.17 3.69 -3.22
CA TYR A 203 0.36 4.93 -2.45
C TYR A 203 1.60 5.70 -2.93
N ASN A 204 1.39 6.91 -3.45
CA ASN A 204 2.42 7.85 -3.87
C ASN A 204 3.46 7.22 -4.81
N ILE A 205 2.99 6.45 -5.80
CA ILE A 205 3.85 5.73 -6.74
C ILE A 205 4.15 6.63 -7.95
N ARG A 206 5.42 6.97 -8.16
CA ARG A 206 5.87 7.81 -9.28
C ARG A 206 5.89 7.02 -10.61
N GLY A 207 5.60 7.68 -11.72
CA GLY A 207 5.65 7.08 -13.07
C GLY A 207 4.42 6.24 -13.44
N MET A 208 3.32 6.38 -12.67
CA MET A 208 2.00 5.85 -13.02
C MET A 208 1.30 6.66 -14.15
N ASP A 209 1.94 7.74 -14.59
CA ASP A 209 1.50 8.70 -15.61
C ASP A 209 1.39 8.12 -17.03
N ARG A 210 1.96 6.92 -17.27
CA ARG A 210 1.81 6.22 -18.54
C ARG A 210 0.49 5.44 -18.54
N SER A 211 -0.32 5.65 -19.59
CA SER A 211 -1.62 4.99 -19.81
C SER A 211 -1.61 3.47 -19.56
N THR A 212 -0.50 2.80 -19.88
CA THR A 212 -0.29 1.35 -19.72
C THR A 212 -0.11 0.88 -18.27
N SER A 213 0.03 1.78 -17.30
CA SER A 213 0.27 1.42 -15.90
C SER A 213 -0.94 0.73 -15.24
N PHE A 214 -2.15 0.99 -15.75
CA PHE A 214 -3.39 0.40 -15.22
C PHE A 214 -3.81 -0.89 -15.93
N ASP A 215 -3.08 -1.36 -16.94
CA ASP A 215 -3.46 -2.56 -17.70
C ASP A 215 -3.58 -3.81 -16.82
N VAL A 216 -2.84 -3.84 -15.70
CA VAL A 216 -2.97 -4.88 -14.67
C VAL A 216 -4.40 -5.01 -14.12
N LEU A 217 -5.16 -3.92 -14.05
CA LEU A 217 -6.55 -3.96 -13.59
C LEU A 217 -7.43 -4.76 -14.56
N SER A 218 -7.04 -4.86 -15.84
CA SER A 218 -7.76 -5.66 -16.83
C SER A 218 -7.72 -7.15 -16.53
N VAL A 219 -6.70 -7.64 -15.81
CA VAL A 219 -6.62 -9.04 -15.36
C VAL A 219 -7.15 -9.25 -13.93
N CYS A 220 -7.38 -8.16 -13.18
CA CYS A 220 -7.88 -8.16 -11.80
C CYS A 220 -9.40 -7.94 -11.74
N SER A 221 -10.18 -8.78 -12.43
CA SER A 221 -11.64 -8.61 -12.56
C SER A 221 -12.43 -8.78 -11.25
N ASN A 222 -11.85 -9.46 -10.27
CA ASN A 222 -12.50 -9.82 -9.00
C ASN A 222 -12.15 -8.89 -7.82
N LEU A 223 -11.56 -7.74 -8.13
CA LEU A 223 -11.16 -6.73 -7.15
C LEU A 223 -12.41 -6.16 -6.45
N THR A 224 -12.41 -6.22 -5.11
CA THR A 224 -13.44 -5.63 -4.24
C THR A 224 -12.97 -4.30 -3.66
N ASP A 225 -11.67 -4.17 -3.41
CA ASP A 225 -11.05 -3.01 -2.76
C ASP A 225 -9.95 -2.42 -3.62
N LEU A 226 -10.14 -1.17 -4.05
CA LEU A 226 -9.13 -0.41 -4.77
C LEU A 226 -8.82 0.90 -4.07
N ARG A 227 -7.55 1.11 -3.74
CA ARG A 227 -7.05 2.37 -3.20
C ARG A 227 -5.86 2.87 -4.02
N ILE A 228 -5.96 4.10 -4.51
CA ILE A 228 -4.89 4.78 -5.24
C ILE A 228 -4.72 6.16 -4.61
N VAL A 229 -3.55 6.43 -4.04
CA VAL A 229 -3.20 7.72 -3.42
C VAL A 229 -2.01 8.30 -4.17
N GLY A 230 -2.04 9.61 -4.44
CA GLY A 230 -1.00 10.28 -5.22
C GLY A 230 -1.11 10.01 -6.72
N LEU A 231 -2.33 9.90 -7.23
CA LEU A 231 -2.56 9.75 -8.66
C LEU A 231 -2.22 11.06 -9.40
N ASN A 232 -1.41 10.95 -10.45
CA ASN A 232 -1.16 12.02 -11.41
C ASN A 232 -1.94 11.75 -12.72
N ASP A 233 -2.25 12.80 -13.47
CA ASP A 233 -3.02 12.74 -14.73
C ASP A 233 -2.36 11.80 -15.77
N PRO A 234 -3.08 11.00 -16.59
CA PRO A 234 -4.54 11.00 -16.81
C PRO A 234 -5.35 9.90 -16.08
N PHE A 235 -6.34 10.33 -15.28
CA PHE A 235 -7.29 9.44 -14.56
C PHE A 235 -8.41 8.88 -15.44
N MET A 236 -8.63 9.45 -16.63
CA MET A 236 -9.67 9.03 -17.58
C MET A 236 -9.56 7.55 -17.96
N HIS A 237 -8.33 7.13 -18.29
CA HIS A 237 -8.05 5.76 -18.69
C HIS A 237 -8.34 4.76 -17.55
N LEU A 238 -8.05 5.15 -16.31
CA LEU A 238 -8.37 4.35 -15.13
C LEU A 238 -9.88 4.07 -15.07
N PHE A 239 -10.73 5.10 -15.11
CA PHE A 239 -12.19 4.88 -15.01
C PHE A 239 -12.76 4.09 -16.18
N LYS A 240 -12.19 4.23 -17.38
CA LYS A 240 -12.53 3.38 -18.52
C LYS A 240 -12.26 1.90 -18.20
N ILE A 241 -11.06 1.56 -17.74
CA ILE A 241 -10.71 0.18 -17.35
C ILE A 241 -11.62 -0.32 -16.23
N LEU A 242 -11.85 0.49 -15.19
CA LEU A 242 -12.72 0.10 -14.08
C LEU A 242 -14.14 -0.23 -14.56
N THR A 243 -14.70 0.59 -15.45
CA THR A 243 -16.03 0.38 -16.05
C THR A 243 -16.09 -0.93 -16.84
N GLU A 244 -15.05 -1.24 -17.59
CA GLU A 244 -15.02 -2.39 -18.50
C GLU A 244 -14.67 -3.71 -17.79
N LYS A 245 -13.81 -3.68 -16.76
CA LYS A 245 -13.13 -4.87 -16.23
C LYS A 245 -13.34 -5.14 -14.74
N CYS A 246 -13.56 -4.11 -13.91
CA CYS A 246 -13.57 -4.24 -12.44
C CYS A 246 -14.95 -3.94 -11.83
N ARG A 247 -15.96 -4.74 -12.17
CA ARG A 247 -17.36 -4.51 -11.76
C ARG A 247 -17.70 -4.95 -10.33
N LEU A 248 -16.80 -5.70 -9.68
CA LEU A 248 -17.02 -6.22 -8.32
C LEU A 248 -16.50 -5.29 -7.22
N ILE A 249 -16.03 -4.08 -7.58
CA ILE A 249 -15.51 -3.14 -6.60
C ILE A 249 -16.63 -2.70 -5.65
N GLU A 250 -16.37 -2.89 -4.36
CA GLU A 250 -17.19 -2.47 -3.24
C GLU A 250 -16.67 -1.15 -2.66
N HIS A 251 -15.35 -1.01 -2.58
CA HIS A 251 -14.67 0.12 -1.97
C HIS A 251 -13.64 0.74 -2.93
N LEU A 252 -13.92 1.96 -3.39
CA LEU A 252 -13.02 2.75 -4.23
C LEU A 252 -12.53 3.99 -3.49
N CYS A 253 -11.22 4.16 -3.40
CA CYS A 253 -10.57 5.35 -2.86
C CYS A 253 -9.52 5.86 -3.83
N ILE A 254 -9.72 7.06 -4.38
CA ILE A 254 -8.75 7.73 -5.23
C ILE A 254 -8.44 9.12 -4.66
N GLU A 255 -7.16 9.40 -4.50
CA GLU A 255 -6.64 10.71 -4.08
C GLU A 255 -5.58 11.18 -5.08
N THR A 256 -5.75 12.39 -5.60
CA THR A 256 -4.80 12.98 -6.55
C THR A 256 -3.76 13.85 -5.83
N SER A 257 -2.54 13.88 -6.36
CA SER A 257 -1.43 14.69 -5.82
C SER A 257 -1.28 16.05 -6.50
N GLN A 258 -1.87 16.23 -7.68
CA GLN A 258 -1.82 17.48 -8.44
C GLN A 258 -3.22 18.07 -8.63
N LEU A 259 -3.26 19.39 -8.84
CA LEU A 259 -4.48 20.06 -9.29
C LEU A 259 -4.88 19.52 -10.66
N LEU A 260 -6.02 18.82 -10.69
CA LEU A 260 -6.61 18.39 -11.94
C LEU A 260 -7.28 19.55 -12.69
N SER A 261 -7.53 19.36 -13.98
CA SER A 261 -8.49 20.20 -14.69
C SER A 261 -9.92 19.94 -14.17
N ILE A 262 -10.81 20.92 -14.33
CA ILE A 262 -12.21 20.79 -13.90
C ILE A 262 -12.86 19.59 -14.59
N ILE A 263 -13.51 18.75 -13.79
CA ILE A 263 -14.20 17.53 -14.21
C ILE A 263 -15.68 17.85 -14.36
N ASN A 264 -16.06 18.18 -15.60
CA ASN A 264 -17.45 18.31 -16.03
C ASN A 264 -18.03 16.94 -16.43
N THR A 265 -19.27 16.90 -16.91
CA THR A 265 -19.93 15.64 -17.29
C THR A 265 -19.29 14.93 -18.48
N VAL A 266 -18.57 15.66 -19.35
CA VAL A 266 -17.89 15.06 -20.51
C VAL A 266 -16.64 14.33 -20.05
N LYS A 267 -15.75 15.02 -19.31
CA LYS A 267 -14.56 14.43 -18.68
C LYS A 267 -14.94 13.40 -17.61
N GLY A 268 -16.00 13.62 -16.85
CA GLY A 268 -16.45 12.68 -15.82
C GLY A 268 -17.24 11.48 -16.35
N SER A 269 -17.42 11.33 -17.67
CA SER A 269 -18.41 10.38 -18.23
C SER A 269 -18.12 8.93 -17.88
N ASP A 270 -16.87 8.47 -17.93
CA ASP A 270 -16.50 7.09 -17.56
C ASP A 270 -16.61 6.85 -16.06
N LEU A 271 -16.28 7.84 -15.22
CA LEU A 271 -16.50 7.78 -13.77
C LEU A 271 -17.99 7.64 -13.45
N ILE A 272 -18.84 8.45 -14.08
CA ILE A 272 -20.30 8.39 -13.88
C ILE A 272 -20.83 7.03 -14.33
N LYS A 273 -20.39 6.53 -15.50
CA LYS A 273 -20.76 5.18 -15.99
C LYS A 273 -20.31 4.09 -15.02
N PHE A 274 -19.08 4.16 -14.52
CA PHE A 274 -18.58 3.22 -13.53
C PHE A 274 -19.49 3.17 -12.30
N VAL A 275 -19.77 4.32 -11.68
CA VAL A 275 -20.61 4.38 -10.47
C VAL A 275 -22.03 3.90 -10.74
N THR A 276 -22.59 4.23 -11.90
CA THR A 276 -23.95 3.83 -12.29
C THR A 276 -24.06 2.31 -12.52
N ASN A 277 -23.03 1.72 -13.12
CA ASN A 277 -23.04 0.32 -13.54
C ASN A 277 -22.39 -0.64 -12.54
N SER A 278 -21.90 -0.14 -11.39
CA SER A 278 -21.27 -0.97 -10.36
C SER A 278 -22.31 -1.50 -9.38
N PRO A 279 -22.67 -2.80 -9.43
CA PRO A 279 -23.72 -3.35 -8.59
C PRO A 279 -23.35 -3.34 -7.09
N ASN A 280 -22.07 -3.46 -6.77
CA ASN A 280 -21.60 -3.68 -5.40
C ASN A 280 -20.97 -2.45 -4.75
N LEU A 281 -20.89 -1.31 -5.44
CA LEU A 281 -20.15 -0.14 -4.96
C LEU A 281 -20.85 0.51 -3.77
N THR A 282 -20.34 0.24 -2.56
CA THR A 282 -20.87 0.77 -1.29
C THR A 282 -20.11 1.99 -0.79
N SER A 283 -18.83 2.16 -1.18
CA SER A 283 -18.00 3.29 -0.77
C SER A 283 -17.22 3.91 -1.92
N LEU A 284 -17.42 5.21 -2.12
CA LEU A 284 -16.68 6.02 -3.08
C LEU A 284 -16.00 7.19 -2.37
N ARG A 285 -14.67 7.25 -2.48
CA ARG A 285 -13.86 8.36 -1.99
C ARG A 285 -13.04 8.94 -3.13
N LEU A 286 -13.31 10.21 -3.47
CA LEU A 286 -12.64 10.99 -4.49
C LEU A 286 -12.09 12.26 -3.83
N ILE A 287 -10.83 12.22 -3.42
CA ILE A 287 -10.19 13.33 -2.70
C ILE A 287 -9.41 14.19 -3.69
N ARG A 288 -9.55 15.52 -3.59
CA ARG A 288 -8.89 16.51 -4.47
C ARG A 288 -9.33 16.51 -5.94
N PHE A 289 -10.39 15.77 -6.27
CA PHE A 289 -10.99 15.85 -7.60
C PHE A 289 -11.72 17.18 -7.76
N ARG A 290 -11.39 17.99 -8.78
CA ARG A 290 -12.11 19.24 -9.11
C ARG A 290 -13.44 18.94 -9.81
N LEU A 291 -14.38 18.36 -9.07
CA LEU A 291 -15.69 17.95 -9.57
C LEU A 291 -16.64 19.16 -9.63
N THR A 292 -17.38 19.28 -10.73
CA THR A 292 -18.53 20.20 -10.76
C THR A 292 -19.67 19.66 -9.89
N ASP A 293 -20.50 20.54 -9.32
CA ASP A 293 -21.73 20.17 -8.60
C ASP A 293 -22.63 19.23 -9.42
N LYS A 294 -22.69 19.41 -10.74
CA LYS A 294 -23.43 18.52 -11.65
C LYS A 294 -22.91 17.08 -11.61
N VAL A 295 -21.58 16.90 -11.60
CA VAL A 295 -20.97 15.56 -11.49
C VAL A 295 -21.16 15.00 -10.08
N ALA A 296 -20.92 15.80 -9.03
CA ALA A 296 -21.14 15.38 -7.64
C ALA A 296 -22.58 14.88 -7.41
N ARG A 297 -23.58 15.58 -7.96
CA ARG A 297 -24.99 15.16 -7.96
C ARG A 297 -25.18 13.81 -8.61
N LEU A 298 -24.64 13.63 -9.82
CA LEU A 298 -24.76 12.36 -10.55
C LEU A 298 -24.13 11.22 -9.74
N LEU A 299 -22.94 11.40 -9.16
CA LEU A 299 -22.30 10.37 -8.33
C LEU A 299 -23.15 9.98 -7.11
N ALA A 300 -23.75 10.98 -6.44
CA ALA A 300 -24.62 10.74 -5.28
C ALA A 300 -25.94 10.02 -5.63
N GLN A 301 -26.40 10.13 -6.89
CA GLN A 301 -27.69 9.60 -7.35
C GLN A 301 -27.57 8.33 -8.20
N SER A 302 -26.42 8.11 -8.82
CA SER A 302 -26.21 7.07 -9.84
C SER A 302 -26.16 5.65 -9.30
N SER A 303 -25.75 5.45 -8.04
CA SER A 303 -25.63 4.13 -7.44
C SER A 303 -26.79 3.79 -6.52
N ARG A 304 -27.30 2.55 -6.66
CA ARG A 304 -28.35 1.97 -5.81
C ARG A 304 -27.80 1.32 -4.54
N THR A 305 -26.48 1.22 -4.40
CA THR A 305 -25.81 0.56 -3.27
C THR A 305 -24.83 1.46 -2.53
N LEU A 306 -24.56 2.68 -3.02
CA LEU A 306 -23.57 3.59 -2.45
C LEU A 306 -24.02 4.15 -1.10
N GLU A 307 -23.41 3.66 -0.03
CA GLU A 307 -23.70 4.08 1.34
C GLU A 307 -22.76 5.19 1.83
N TYR A 308 -21.55 5.30 1.26
CA TYR A 308 -20.51 6.24 1.68
C TYR A 308 -19.97 7.02 0.48
N LEU A 309 -20.08 8.35 0.54
CA LEU A 309 -19.52 9.26 -0.45
C LEU A 309 -18.63 10.30 0.21
N ASN A 310 -17.38 10.40 -0.23
CA ASN A 310 -16.43 11.39 0.23
C ASN A 310 -15.83 12.15 -0.95
N LEU A 311 -16.09 13.45 -1.00
CA LEU A 311 -15.65 14.40 -2.04
C LEU A 311 -14.75 15.50 -1.44
N SER A 312 -14.04 15.22 -0.35
CA SER A 312 -13.23 16.23 0.34
C SER A 312 -12.18 16.87 -0.56
N ARG A 313 -11.86 18.13 -0.26
CA ARG A 313 -10.83 18.92 -0.95
C ARG A 313 -11.12 19.13 -2.45
N SER A 314 -12.38 18.99 -2.87
CA SER A 314 -12.80 19.41 -4.22
C SER A 314 -12.94 20.94 -4.24
N SER A 315 -12.05 21.63 -4.95
CA SER A 315 -12.03 23.11 -4.97
C SER A 315 -13.26 23.72 -5.64
N THR A 316 -13.89 22.99 -6.56
CA THR A 316 -14.98 23.49 -7.41
C THR A 316 -16.38 23.24 -6.87
N ILE A 317 -16.54 22.40 -5.84
CA ILE A 317 -17.86 22.10 -5.26
C ILE A 317 -18.31 23.28 -4.41
N ASN A 318 -19.45 23.87 -4.77
CA ASN A 318 -20.06 24.97 -4.01
C ASN A 318 -21.23 24.54 -3.12
N GLY A 319 -21.74 23.33 -3.31
CA GLY A 319 -22.79 22.74 -2.47
C GLY A 319 -24.17 22.77 -3.10
N ARG A 320 -24.37 23.44 -4.25
CA ARG A 320 -25.67 23.43 -4.97
C ARG A 320 -26.18 22.03 -5.25
N PHE A 321 -25.28 21.06 -5.48
CA PHE A 321 -25.67 19.67 -5.70
C PHE A 321 -26.50 19.09 -4.53
N LEU A 322 -26.30 19.57 -3.30
CA LEU A 322 -27.03 19.13 -2.11
C LEU A 322 -28.52 19.44 -2.21
N ARG A 323 -28.90 20.57 -2.82
CA ARG A 323 -30.31 20.94 -3.05
C ARG A 323 -31.01 19.97 -3.98
N ASP A 324 -30.30 19.49 -4.99
CA ASP A 324 -30.85 18.62 -6.02
C ASP A 324 -30.91 17.16 -5.57
N VAL A 325 -29.92 16.74 -4.78
CA VAL A 325 -29.90 15.41 -4.15
C VAL A 325 -31.15 15.21 -3.26
N ARG A 326 -31.67 16.28 -2.64
CA ARG A 326 -32.95 16.30 -1.90
C ARG A 326 -34.10 15.65 -2.68
N ASN A 327 -34.22 15.93 -3.98
CA ASN A 327 -35.37 15.52 -4.78
C ASN A 327 -35.30 14.04 -5.19
N SER A 328 -34.09 13.48 -5.28
CA SER A 328 -33.85 12.11 -5.74
C SER A 328 -33.62 11.12 -4.59
N CYS A 329 -33.32 11.58 -3.37
CA CYS A 329 -32.96 10.75 -2.22
C CYS A 329 -34.13 10.13 -1.45
N LYS A 330 -35.35 10.05 -2.01
CA LYS A 330 -36.46 9.36 -1.34
C LYS A 330 -36.17 7.88 -1.08
N GLU A 331 -35.27 7.27 -1.87
CA GLU A 331 -34.87 5.85 -1.79
C GLU A 331 -33.34 5.63 -1.85
N SER A 332 -32.53 6.68 -1.66
CA SER A 332 -31.08 6.55 -1.73
C SER A 332 -30.52 5.78 -0.53
N PRO A 333 -29.58 4.83 -0.71
CA PRO A 333 -28.92 4.13 0.39
C PRO A 333 -27.84 4.96 1.08
N LEU A 334 -27.57 6.20 0.63
CA LEU A 334 -26.46 7.00 1.12
C LEU A 334 -26.63 7.31 2.62
N LYS A 335 -25.70 6.83 3.42
CA LYS A 335 -25.63 7.00 4.89
C LYS A 335 -24.63 8.07 5.30
N THR A 336 -23.52 8.17 4.56
CA THR A 336 -22.41 9.08 4.90
C THR A 336 -22.05 9.97 3.71
N LEU A 337 -22.02 11.29 3.94
CA LEU A 337 -21.58 12.28 2.97
C LEU A 337 -20.49 13.18 3.57
N ILE A 338 -19.31 13.20 2.96
CA ILE A 338 -18.19 14.02 3.41
C ILE A 338 -17.80 15.01 2.30
N VAL A 339 -17.84 16.30 2.63
CA VAL A 339 -17.51 17.46 1.78
C VAL A 339 -16.52 18.39 2.50
N ARG A 340 -15.63 17.80 3.30
CA ARG A 340 -14.61 18.51 4.07
C ARG A 340 -13.63 19.31 3.19
N ASN A 341 -13.26 20.52 3.64
CA ASN A 341 -12.26 21.39 3.02
C ASN A 341 -12.52 21.66 1.52
N CYS A 342 -13.79 21.71 1.11
CA CYS A 342 -14.19 22.17 -0.22
C CYS A 342 -14.20 23.70 -0.25
N LEU A 343 -13.23 24.32 -0.90
CA LEU A 343 -12.98 25.77 -0.82
C LEU A 343 -14.16 26.64 -1.28
N LYS A 344 -14.95 26.21 -2.26
CA LYS A 344 -16.12 26.96 -2.74
C LYS A 344 -17.42 26.66 -2.00
N LEU A 345 -17.40 25.76 -1.00
CA LEU A 345 -18.61 25.34 -0.30
C LEU A 345 -19.29 26.53 0.40
N GLN A 346 -20.55 26.77 0.05
CA GLN A 346 -21.29 27.94 0.49
C GLN A 346 -22.08 27.67 1.77
N GLU A 347 -22.10 28.65 2.68
CA GLU A 347 -22.82 28.58 3.95
C GLU A 347 -24.32 28.32 3.74
N LYS A 348 -24.94 29.04 2.78
CA LYS A 348 -26.38 28.87 2.48
C LYS A 348 -26.75 27.45 2.05
N GLU A 349 -25.86 26.77 1.32
CA GLU A 349 -26.10 25.43 0.80
C GLU A 349 -26.09 24.40 1.94
N VAL A 350 -25.17 24.57 2.88
CA VAL A 350 -25.09 23.75 4.09
C VAL A 350 -26.30 24.02 5.01
N LEU A 351 -26.71 25.28 5.16
CA LEU A 351 -27.89 25.64 5.93
C LEU A 351 -29.18 25.04 5.32
N GLU A 352 -29.33 25.11 4.00
CA GLU A 352 -30.46 24.50 3.29
C GLU A 352 -30.46 22.97 3.41
N LEU A 353 -29.30 22.33 3.40
CA LEU A 353 -29.16 20.91 3.69
C LEU A 353 -29.67 20.58 5.10
N CYS A 354 -29.21 21.31 6.12
CA CYS A 354 -29.67 21.12 7.51
C CYS A 354 -31.20 21.26 7.63
N ASN A 355 -31.75 22.32 7.06
CA ASN A 355 -33.19 22.55 7.04
C ASN A 355 -33.95 21.44 6.29
N SER A 356 -33.36 20.88 5.24
CA SER A 356 -33.95 19.77 4.49
C SER A 356 -33.98 18.48 5.30
N ILE A 357 -32.93 18.20 6.08
CA ILE A 357 -32.85 17.02 6.96
C ILE A 357 -33.86 17.13 8.11
N ILE A 358 -33.97 18.30 8.72
CA ILE A 358 -34.98 18.62 9.75
C ILE A 358 -36.41 18.38 9.22
N LYS A 359 -36.69 18.74 7.96
CA LYS A 359 -37.99 18.48 7.31
C LYS A 359 -38.25 16.99 6.98
N GLY A 360 -37.36 16.07 7.36
CA GLY A 360 -37.50 14.64 7.12
C GLY A 360 -37.02 14.15 5.75
N ASN A 361 -36.32 14.99 4.97
CA ASN A 361 -35.60 14.52 3.78
C ASN A 361 -34.31 13.79 4.19
N PHE A 362 -33.67 13.09 3.24
CA PHE A 362 -32.44 12.33 3.51
C PHE A 362 -32.61 11.28 4.62
N LYS A 363 -33.59 10.38 4.44
CA LYS A 363 -33.96 9.38 5.46
C LYS A 363 -32.84 8.39 5.81
N SER A 364 -31.97 8.08 4.86
CA SER A 364 -30.87 7.12 5.04
C SER A 364 -29.60 7.76 5.62
N ILE A 365 -29.45 9.08 5.51
CA ILE A 365 -28.26 9.79 6.00
C ILE A 365 -28.17 9.68 7.52
N ARG A 366 -26.95 9.42 8.00
CA ARG A 366 -26.57 9.30 9.41
C ARG A 366 -25.34 10.15 9.73
N HIS A 367 -24.48 10.43 8.76
CA HIS A 367 -23.26 11.21 8.98
C HIS A 367 -23.04 12.21 7.84
N ILE A 368 -22.82 13.46 8.21
CA ILE A 368 -22.45 14.53 7.29
C ILE A 368 -21.26 15.26 7.89
N ASP A 369 -20.23 15.48 7.06
CA ASP A 369 -19.06 16.27 7.44
C ASP A 369 -18.84 17.37 6.40
N VAL A 370 -19.03 18.62 6.85
CA VAL A 370 -18.82 19.86 6.09
C VAL A 370 -17.70 20.71 6.68
N SER A 371 -16.86 20.14 7.55
CA SER A 371 -15.78 20.88 8.21
C SER A 371 -14.86 21.54 7.19
N ASN A 372 -14.45 22.77 7.47
CA ASN A 372 -13.62 23.53 6.54
C ASN A 372 -12.62 24.42 7.29
N ASN A 373 -11.34 24.15 7.10
CA ASN A 373 -10.25 24.89 7.74
C ASN A 373 -10.23 26.38 7.35
N ARG A 374 -10.82 26.75 6.21
CA ARG A 374 -10.89 28.14 5.72
C ARG A 374 -12.29 28.76 5.85
N GLY A 375 -13.16 28.12 6.64
CA GLY A 375 -14.56 28.51 6.73
C GLY A 375 -15.34 28.26 5.44
N LEU A 376 -16.60 28.67 5.42
CA LEU A 376 -17.50 28.57 4.27
C LEU A 376 -17.58 29.89 3.52
N VAL A 377 -18.04 29.86 2.27
CA VAL A 377 -18.30 31.08 1.49
C VAL A 377 -19.66 31.64 1.87
N SER A 378 -19.72 32.87 2.38
CA SER A 378 -20.97 33.61 2.65
C SER A 378 -21.54 34.24 1.38
N ASP A 379 -22.75 34.79 1.45
CA ASP A 379 -23.42 35.40 0.29
C ASP A 379 -22.70 36.65 -0.24
N ASP A 380 -21.94 37.36 0.61
CA ASP A 380 -21.08 38.48 0.23
C ASP A 380 -19.68 38.03 -0.24
N GLY A 381 -19.48 36.72 -0.46
CA GLY A 381 -18.22 36.14 -0.94
C GLY A 381 -17.12 35.99 0.12
N LYS A 382 -17.36 36.42 1.36
CA LYS A 382 -16.37 36.34 2.45
C LYS A 382 -16.28 34.94 3.06
N ARG A 383 -15.22 34.72 3.84
CA ARG A 383 -15.02 33.48 4.61
C ARG A 383 -15.75 33.55 5.96
N SER A 384 -16.70 32.65 6.16
CA SER A 384 -17.48 32.48 7.38
C SER A 384 -16.94 31.33 8.23
N TYR A 385 -16.43 31.65 9.42
CA TYR A 385 -15.88 30.68 10.39
C TYR A 385 -16.83 30.38 11.55
N LYS A 386 -17.98 31.05 11.60
CA LYS A 386 -19.01 30.84 12.64
C LYS A 386 -20.40 30.79 12.01
N PRO A 387 -20.64 29.86 11.07
CA PRO A 387 -21.94 29.74 10.43
C PRO A 387 -23.01 29.36 11.44
N LYS A 388 -24.21 29.93 11.31
CA LYS A 388 -25.32 29.69 12.23
C LYS A 388 -26.21 28.57 11.72
N PHE A 389 -25.86 27.33 12.06
CA PHE A 389 -26.67 26.17 11.72
C PHE A 389 -27.67 25.82 12.84
N PRO A 390 -28.86 25.29 12.49
CA PRO A 390 -29.88 24.88 13.46
C PRO A 390 -29.53 23.54 14.11
N LEU A 391 -28.35 23.43 14.75
CA LEU A 391 -27.81 22.18 15.29
C LEU A 391 -28.67 21.59 16.42
N GLU A 392 -29.21 22.46 17.29
CA GLU A 392 -30.11 22.04 18.38
C GLU A 392 -31.38 21.41 17.81
N LYS A 393 -32.07 22.12 16.91
CA LYS A 393 -33.26 21.62 16.21
C LYS A 393 -32.97 20.37 15.38
N LEU A 394 -31.81 20.28 14.75
CA LEU A 394 -31.38 19.08 14.02
C LEU A 394 -31.26 17.88 14.97
N LYS A 395 -30.69 18.08 16.16
CA LYS A 395 -30.54 17.03 17.18
C LYS A 395 -31.88 16.62 17.79
N GLU A 396 -32.81 17.55 17.96
CA GLU A 396 -34.18 17.27 18.43
C GLU A 396 -34.97 16.43 17.40
N GLU A 397 -34.99 16.85 16.14
CA GLU A 397 -35.82 16.25 15.09
C GLU A 397 -35.18 14.99 14.45
N ARG A 398 -33.84 14.92 14.44
CA ARG A 398 -33.05 13.86 13.79
C ARG A 398 -31.82 13.49 14.63
N SER A 399 -32.06 12.97 15.83
CA SER A 399 -31.00 12.50 16.75
C SER A 399 -30.12 11.37 16.19
N ASP A 400 -30.57 10.70 15.12
CA ASP A 400 -29.83 9.68 14.37
C ASP A 400 -28.76 10.24 13.43
N VAL A 401 -28.74 11.57 13.21
CA VAL A 401 -27.82 12.24 12.29
C VAL A 401 -26.71 12.97 13.05
N THR A 402 -25.47 12.65 12.71
CA THR A 402 -24.28 13.39 13.15
C THR A 402 -23.86 14.38 12.07
N LEU A 403 -23.89 15.67 12.39
CA LEU A 403 -23.31 16.74 11.56
C LEU A 403 -21.99 17.20 12.19
N VAL A 404 -20.89 17.05 11.45
CA VAL A 404 -19.57 17.57 11.81
C VAL A 404 -19.34 18.84 11.00
N ALA A 405 -19.14 19.95 11.70
CA ALA A 405 -19.09 21.30 11.13
C ALA A 405 -18.03 22.15 11.86
N ASP A 406 -16.78 21.69 11.80
CA ASP A 406 -15.64 22.34 12.43
C ASP A 406 -15.04 23.39 11.48
N PHE A 407 -15.01 24.64 11.93
CA PHE A 407 -14.46 25.79 11.19
C PHE A 407 -13.43 26.52 12.06
N PRO A 408 -12.20 25.99 12.18
CA PRO A 408 -11.17 26.64 12.99
C PRO A 408 -10.90 28.05 12.46
N SER A 409 -10.82 29.03 13.37
CA SER A 409 -10.47 30.40 12.99
C SER A 409 -9.00 30.46 12.60
N PRO A 410 -8.61 31.26 11.59
CA PRO A 410 -7.22 31.37 11.14
C PRO A 410 -6.28 31.86 12.26
N TRP A 411 -6.83 32.45 13.33
CA TRP A 411 -6.08 33.00 14.47
C TRP A 411 -6.07 32.08 15.70
N SER A 412 -6.74 30.91 15.67
CA SER A 412 -6.68 29.97 16.78
C SER A 412 -5.45 29.06 16.64
N VAL A 413 -4.42 29.34 17.44
CA VAL A 413 -3.09 28.66 17.52
C VAL A 413 -3.16 27.17 17.94
N LYS A 414 -4.34 26.53 17.92
CA LYS A 414 -4.47 25.09 18.17
C LYS A 414 -4.42 24.33 16.86
N HIS A 415 -3.20 24.06 16.40
CA HIS A 415 -2.92 23.06 15.37
C HIS A 415 -3.58 21.73 15.76
N TYR A 416 -4.63 21.32 15.04
CA TYR A 416 -5.10 19.94 15.10
C TYR A 416 -4.16 19.07 14.26
N PRO A 417 -3.67 17.93 14.79
CA PRO A 417 -2.65 17.10 14.12
C PRO A 417 -3.24 16.20 13.01
N VAL A 418 -4.31 16.64 12.34
CA VAL A 418 -4.99 15.86 11.28
C VAL A 418 -4.81 16.49 9.90
N CYS A 419 -4.25 17.70 9.81
CA CYS A 419 -3.83 18.32 8.56
C CYS A 419 -2.33 18.57 8.65
N HIS A 420 -1.56 17.94 7.76
CA HIS A 420 -0.15 18.31 7.59
C HIS A 420 -0.09 19.79 7.18
N GLU A 421 0.88 20.57 7.66
CA GLU A 421 1.03 22.00 7.30
C GLU A 421 1.04 22.24 5.77
N GLU A 422 1.43 21.23 5.00
CA GLU A 422 1.35 21.20 3.54
C GLU A 422 -0.08 21.28 2.98
N ASP A 423 -1.08 20.70 3.66
CA ASP A 423 -2.48 20.78 3.24
C ASP A 423 -2.98 22.24 3.27
N ASP A 424 -2.52 23.05 4.23
CA ASP A 424 -2.91 24.46 4.34
C ASP A 424 -2.21 25.34 3.30
N GLU A 425 -0.93 25.10 3.02
CA GLU A 425 -0.19 25.79 1.94
C GLU A 425 -0.74 25.41 0.55
N GLU A 426 -1.16 24.16 0.36
CA GLU A 426 -1.81 23.68 -0.86
C GLU A 426 -3.19 24.34 -1.08
N LEU A 427 -4.02 24.43 -0.03
CA LEU A 427 -5.29 25.17 -0.09
C LEU A 427 -5.07 26.66 -0.43
N ARG A 428 -3.95 27.23 -0.01
CA ARG A 428 -3.50 28.60 -0.34
C ARG A 428 -3.21 28.72 -1.84
N LYS A 429 -2.46 27.79 -2.41
CA LYS A 429 -2.16 27.74 -3.86
C LYS A 429 -3.42 27.60 -4.70
N ILE A 430 -4.37 26.77 -4.27
CA ILE A 430 -5.65 26.60 -4.98
C ILE A 430 -6.43 27.91 -4.99
N GLU A 431 -6.50 28.61 -3.85
CA GLU A 431 -7.20 29.90 -3.74
C GLU A 431 -6.56 30.96 -4.65
N MET A 432 -5.24 31.12 -4.62
CA MET A 432 -4.52 32.07 -5.49
C MET A 432 -4.80 31.83 -6.99
N MET A 433 -4.78 30.57 -7.45
CA MET A 433 -5.03 30.24 -8.86
C MET A 433 -6.50 30.45 -9.27
N GLU A 434 -7.45 30.35 -8.34
CA GLU A 434 -8.86 30.56 -8.62
C GLU A 434 -9.22 32.05 -8.62
N ASP A 435 -8.51 32.86 -7.85
CA ASP A 435 -8.61 34.32 -7.90
C ASP A 435 -8.06 34.87 -9.23
N ASP A 436 -6.89 34.39 -9.68
CA ASP A 436 -6.29 34.78 -10.98
C ASP A 436 -7.18 34.41 -12.19
N ALA A 437 -7.93 33.31 -12.11
CA ALA A 437 -8.86 32.89 -13.17
C ALA A 437 -10.16 33.70 -13.18
N SER A 438 -10.45 34.45 -12.11
CA SER A 438 -11.61 35.35 -12.04
C SER A 438 -11.29 36.78 -12.48
N SER A 439 -10.02 37.18 -12.45
CA SER A 439 -9.57 38.50 -12.93
C SER A 439 -9.31 38.57 -14.43
N SER A 440 -9.25 37.43 -15.14
CA SER A 440 -8.98 37.38 -16.59
C SER A 440 -10.21 37.59 -17.49
N ASP A 441 -11.40 37.77 -16.91
CA ASP A 441 -12.66 37.97 -17.65
C ASP A 441 -13.11 39.45 -17.74
N GLU A 442 -12.31 40.42 -17.26
CA GLU A 442 -12.69 41.85 -17.21
C GLU A 442 -11.78 42.83 -18.02
N GLU A 443 -11.00 42.39 -19.00
CA GLU A 443 -10.35 43.34 -19.93
C GLU A 443 -10.51 42.93 -21.40
N SER A 444 -11.66 43.31 -22.00
CA SER A 444 -11.70 43.76 -23.39
C SER A 444 -13.02 44.48 -23.72
N SER A 445 -13.13 45.75 -23.34
CA SER A 445 -13.98 46.70 -24.05
C SER A 445 -13.46 48.11 -23.81
N GLU A 446 -13.41 48.90 -24.89
CA GLU A 446 -12.88 50.28 -25.00
C GLU A 446 -11.36 50.26 -25.28
N ASP A 447 -10.81 50.69 -26.42
CA ASP A 447 -11.19 51.75 -27.35
C ASP A 447 -10.68 51.47 -28.78
N ASP A 448 -11.46 51.84 -29.81
CA ASP A 448 -10.98 52.74 -30.87
C ASP A 448 -12.14 53.18 -31.78
N LEU A 449 -12.61 54.41 -31.55
CA LEU A 449 -13.19 55.27 -32.57
C LEU A 449 -12.12 56.28 -32.97
N GLY A 450 -11.58 56.11 -34.18
CA GLY A 450 -10.67 57.02 -34.86
C GLY A 450 -10.60 56.72 -36.33
#